data_AF-A0A4V3HEN0-F1
#
_entry.id   AF-A0A4V3HEN0-F1
#
_cell.length_a   1.000
_cell.length_b   1.000
_cell.length_c   1.000
_cell.angle_alpha   90.00
_cell.angle_beta   90.00
_cell.angle_gamma   90.00
#
_symmetry.space_group_name_H-M   'P 1'
#
loop_
_entity.id
_entity.type
_entity.pdbx_description
1 polymer ?
#
loop_
_entity_poly.entity_id
_entity_poly.type
_entity_poly.pdbx_seq_one_letter_code
_entity_poly.pdbx_strand_id
1 'polypeptide(L)'
;MPAAFCISVKRDRSTAMYVSPLAIHITDMNSYHLTGLCIAAAVSTSLWWGEVPATAGDCTKPRHVYQRTDMSAQPSAITVFGRDYDIRKYRKESDLFTITAYNLDRISTGKDPGDPGFGITATGTFAKTGRTVAVDPAVIPYGSLLFIEGVGWRIAEDTGGAIRGHHIDVLMPSRRNALQFGVKQCKVTVYIPDNLTDV
;
A
#
# COMPACT_ATOMS: atom_id res chain seq x y z
N MET A 1 57.31 4.97 3.16
CA MET A 1 56.25 5.40 4.11
C MET A 1 55.15 6.09 3.32
N PRO A 2 53.87 6.05 3.73
CA PRO A 2 52.94 4.93 3.85
C PRO A 2 51.90 4.90 2.68
N ALA A 3 50.90 4.02 2.81
CA ALA A 3 49.98 3.50 1.79
C ALA A 3 48.87 4.43 1.28
N ALA A 4 48.30 4.09 0.12
CA ALA A 4 46.92 4.44 -0.25
C ALA A 4 46.24 3.30 -1.05
N PHE A 5 44.98 3.11 -0.69
CA PHE A 5 44.04 2.02 -0.99
C PHE A 5 43.65 1.96 -2.49
N CYS A 6 43.50 0.75 -3.03
CA CYS A 6 42.96 0.52 -4.37
C CYS A 6 41.44 0.23 -4.28
N ILE A 7 40.61 1.01 -4.97
CA ILE A 7 39.25 0.58 -5.35
C ILE A 7 39.17 0.68 -6.88
N SER A 8 39.11 -0.48 -7.53
CA SER A 8 38.93 -0.61 -8.97
C SER A 8 37.44 -0.59 -9.30
N VAL A 9 36.97 0.47 -9.95
CA VAL A 9 35.66 0.49 -10.63
C VAL A 9 35.93 0.43 -12.13
N LYS A 10 35.84 -0.77 -12.71
CA LYS A 10 35.84 -0.93 -14.17
C LYS A 10 34.46 -0.54 -14.71
N ARG A 11 34.38 0.63 -15.31
CA ARG A 11 33.27 1.10 -16.14
C ARG A 11 33.64 0.77 -17.59
N ASP A 12 33.15 -0.34 -18.11
CA ASP A 12 33.49 -0.76 -19.48
C ASP A 12 32.41 -0.30 -20.48
N ARG A 13 32.90 0.46 -21.47
CA ARG A 13 32.40 0.73 -22.83
C ARG A 13 31.32 1.79 -23.06
N SER A 14 31.89 2.97 -23.33
CA SER A 14 31.50 3.94 -24.35
C SER A 14 31.10 3.31 -25.68
N THR A 15 29.99 3.76 -26.27
CA THR A 15 29.89 3.95 -27.74
C THR A 15 28.95 5.12 -28.01
N ALA A 16 29.50 6.18 -28.58
CA ALA A 16 28.74 7.28 -29.17
C ALA A 16 28.15 6.80 -30.51
N MET A 17 26.88 7.09 -30.78
CA MET A 17 26.33 6.96 -32.13
C MET A 17 25.53 8.19 -32.54
N TYR A 18 25.84 8.56 -33.78
CA TYR A 18 25.44 9.67 -34.62
C TYR A 18 23.95 9.61 -34.99
N VAL A 19 23.31 10.78 -35.12
CA VAL A 19 21.91 10.94 -35.56
C VAL A 19 21.84 11.22 -37.06
N SER A 20 21.03 10.46 -37.80
CA SER A 20 20.25 10.95 -38.94
C SER A 20 19.16 9.93 -39.35
N PRO A 21 18.03 10.38 -39.94
CA PRO A 21 16.76 9.67 -39.88
C PRO A 21 16.42 8.98 -41.20
N LEU A 22 15.96 7.73 -41.14
CA LEU A 22 15.05 7.17 -42.14
C LEU A 22 14.50 5.85 -41.61
N ALA A 23 13.18 5.85 -41.43
CA ALA A 23 12.24 4.72 -41.46
C ALA A 23 12.72 3.34 -40.98
N ILE A 24 11.95 2.72 -40.07
CA ILE A 24 11.10 1.55 -40.38
C ILE A 24 10.50 1.02 -39.06
N HIS A 25 9.17 0.88 -39.13
CA HIS A 25 8.26 -0.01 -38.42
C HIS A 25 8.71 -0.74 -37.14
N ILE A 26 7.85 -0.58 -36.12
CA ILE A 26 7.75 -1.39 -34.91
C ILE A 26 7.25 -2.80 -35.27
N THR A 27 8.03 -3.81 -34.89
CA THR A 27 7.61 -5.12 -34.36
C THR A 27 8.83 -5.59 -33.56
N ASP A 28 8.75 -5.95 -32.29
CA ASP A 28 8.32 -7.29 -31.90
C ASP A 28 8.34 -7.43 -30.36
N MET A 29 7.29 -8.03 -29.80
CA MET A 29 7.27 -8.58 -28.45
C MET A 29 7.80 -10.01 -28.52
N ASN A 30 8.95 -10.29 -27.92
CA ASN A 30 9.35 -11.66 -27.60
C ASN A 30 10.05 -11.66 -26.24
N SER A 31 9.36 -11.99 -25.15
CA SER A 31 8.94 -13.34 -24.74
C SER A 31 10.15 -14.23 -24.44
N TYR A 32 10.54 -14.24 -23.16
CA TYR A 32 11.56 -15.09 -22.58
C TYR A 32 11.00 -16.50 -22.36
N HIS A 33 11.65 -17.53 -22.92
CA HIS A 33 11.43 -18.92 -22.52
C HIS A 33 12.75 -19.54 -22.05
N LEU A 34 12.82 -19.77 -20.73
CA LEU A 34 13.71 -20.73 -20.09
C LEU A 34 13.33 -22.15 -20.53
N THR A 35 14.30 -22.97 -20.94
CA THR A 35 14.31 -24.40 -20.60
C THR A 35 15.75 -24.91 -20.57
N GLY A 36 16.17 -25.37 -19.40
CA GLY A 36 17.35 -26.20 -19.22
C GLY A 36 16.94 -27.67 -19.10
N LEU A 37 17.87 -28.53 -19.54
CA LEU A 37 18.08 -29.94 -19.17
C LEU A 37 16.97 -30.97 -19.50
N CYS A 38 17.29 -31.89 -20.42
CA CYS A 38 17.41 -33.34 -20.15
C CYS A 38 17.77 -34.06 -21.47
N ILE A 39 19.01 -34.50 -21.62
CA ILE A 39 19.39 -35.47 -22.65
C ILE A 39 19.41 -36.83 -21.95
N ALA A 40 18.41 -37.66 -22.24
CA ALA A 40 18.43 -39.09 -21.98
C ALA A 40 18.14 -39.83 -23.29
N ALA A 41 18.80 -40.96 -23.44
CA ALA A 41 19.09 -41.65 -24.68
C ALA A 41 17.92 -42.48 -25.26
N ALA A 42 17.91 -42.52 -26.59
CA ALA A 42 17.86 -43.70 -27.46
C ALA A 42 16.61 -44.62 -27.61
N VAL A 43 16.48 -45.06 -28.87
CA VAL A 43 15.94 -46.33 -29.43
C VAL A 43 14.41 -46.46 -29.75
N SER A 44 14.13 -46.40 -31.07
CA SER A 44 13.36 -47.34 -31.91
C SER A 44 11.83 -47.50 -31.81
N THR A 45 11.23 -47.32 -33.00
CA THR A 45 10.09 -48.02 -33.64
C THR A 45 8.68 -47.93 -33.05
N SER A 46 7.87 -47.11 -33.74
CA SER A 46 6.64 -47.47 -34.47
C SER A 46 5.47 -48.22 -33.80
N LEU A 47 4.30 -47.61 -33.99
CA LEU A 47 2.93 -48.13 -34.13
C LEU A 47 1.98 -48.02 -32.92
N TRP A 48 0.74 -47.69 -33.30
CA TRP A 48 -0.55 -47.77 -32.62
C TRP A 48 -1.11 -46.50 -31.96
N TRP A 49 -2.13 -45.98 -32.64
CA TRP A 49 -3.13 -45.03 -32.15
C TRP A 49 -3.96 -45.68 -31.04
N GLY A 50 -4.11 -44.96 -29.92
CA GLY A 50 -5.06 -45.25 -28.86
C GLY A 50 -5.41 -43.94 -28.15
N GLU A 51 -6.69 -43.61 -28.14
CA GLU A 51 -7.27 -42.34 -27.69
C GLU A 51 -6.94 -42.05 -26.21
N VAL A 52 -6.59 -40.78 -25.92
CA VAL A 52 -6.48 -40.28 -24.55
C VAL A 52 -7.77 -39.53 -24.21
N PRO A 53 -8.56 -39.96 -23.21
CA PRO A 53 -9.66 -39.12 -22.72
C PRO A 53 -9.07 -37.92 -21.98
N ALA A 54 -9.37 -36.71 -22.47
CA ALA A 54 -9.11 -35.49 -21.76
C ALA A 54 -10.03 -35.42 -20.53
N THR A 55 -9.59 -35.97 -19.40
CA THR A 55 -10.22 -35.67 -18.11
C THR A 55 -9.84 -34.25 -17.73
N ALA A 56 -10.84 -33.38 -17.74
CA ALA A 56 -10.82 -32.06 -17.13
C ALA A 56 -10.27 -32.15 -15.70
N GLY A 57 -9.16 -31.44 -15.45
CA GLY A 57 -8.44 -31.48 -14.18
C GLY A 57 -7.78 -30.13 -13.90
N ASP A 58 -8.59 -29.28 -13.29
CA ASP A 58 -8.21 -28.22 -12.36
C ASP A 58 -7.50 -26.96 -12.89
N CYS A 59 -8.24 -25.85 -12.81
CA CYS A 59 -7.76 -24.49 -12.98
C CYS A 59 -6.90 -24.13 -11.76
N THR A 60 -5.61 -24.47 -11.81
CA THR A 60 -4.66 -23.95 -10.82
C THR A 60 -4.45 -22.46 -11.07
N LYS A 61 -5.28 -21.63 -10.43
CA LYS A 61 -4.95 -20.22 -10.20
C LYS A 61 -3.59 -20.18 -9.49
N PRO A 62 -2.66 -19.28 -9.86
CA PRO A 62 -1.45 -19.10 -9.10
C PRO A 62 -1.84 -18.73 -7.66
N ARG A 63 -1.62 -19.66 -6.72
CA ARG A 63 -1.65 -19.35 -5.30
C ARG A 63 -0.53 -18.34 -5.09
N HIS A 64 -0.89 -17.09 -4.83
CA HIS A 64 0.04 -16.12 -4.27
C HIS A 64 0.68 -16.77 -3.04
N VAL A 65 1.94 -17.19 -3.17
CA VAL A 65 2.76 -17.61 -2.05
C VAL A 65 3.04 -16.33 -1.26
N TYR A 66 2.17 -16.01 -0.31
CA TYR A 66 2.50 -15.05 0.72
C TYR A 66 3.60 -15.69 1.56
N GLN A 67 4.85 -15.27 1.35
CA GLN A 67 5.93 -15.60 2.26
C GLN A 67 5.49 -15.15 3.64
N ARG A 68 5.28 -16.09 4.57
CA ARG A 68 5.14 -15.80 5.99
C ARG A 68 6.47 -15.16 6.41
N THR A 69 6.54 -13.84 6.38
CA THR A 69 7.62 -13.14 7.08
C THR A 69 7.49 -13.52 8.54
N ASP A 70 8.56 -14.09 9.09
CA ASP A 70 8.65 -14.39 10.52
C ASP A 70 8.27 -13.13 11.30
N MET A 71 7.09 -13.13 11.89
CA MET A 71 6.51 -12.01 12.66
C MET A 71 7.32 -11.68 13.93
N SER A 72 8.44 -12.37 14.17
CA SER A 72 9.19 -12.32 15.42
C SER A 72 10.20 -11.16 15.53
N ALA A 73 10.41 -10.37 14.47
CA ALA A 73 11.39 -9.28 14.48
C ALA A 73 10.79 -7.86 14.57
N GLN A 74 9.47 -7.73 14.60
CA GLN A 74 8.82 -6.42 14.74
C GLN A 74 8.68 -6.06 16.24
N PRO A 75 8.93 -4.80 16.63
CA PRO A 75 8.75 -4.38 18.03
C PRO A 75 7.30 -4.63 18.45
N SER A 76 7.10 -5.33 19.55
CA SER A 76 5.76 -5.68 20.04
C SER A 76 4.95 -4.46 20.48
N ALA A 77 5.61 -3.34 20.74
CA ALA A 77 4.96 -2.10 21.15
C ALA A 77 5.38 -0.91 20.27
N ILE A 78 4.41 -0.04 19.95
CA ILE A 78 4.65 1.26 19.30
C ILE A 78 4.08 2.37 20.15
N THR A 79 4.76 3.51 20.21
CA THR A 79 4.24 4.71 20.86
C THR A 79 3.60 5.63 19.81
N VAL A 80 2.29 5.84 19.90
CA VAL A 80 1.54 6.70 18.98
C VAL A 80 0.79 7.75 19.80
N PHE A 81 1.07 9.03 19.55
CA PHE A 81 0.52 10.16 20.31
C PHE A 81 0.70 10.07 21.84
N GLY A 82 1.84 9.55 22.30
CA GLY A 82 2.17 9.42 23.72
C GLY A 82 1.47 8.27 24.45
N ARG A 83 0.83 7.35 23.71
CA ARG A 83 0.31 6.08 24.23
C ARG A 83 1.09 4.92 23.62
N ASP A 84 1.38 3.93 24.43
CA ASP A 84 2.02 2.68 23.99
C ASP A 84 0.94 1.66 23.60
N TYR A 85 1.06 1.12 22.40
CA TYR A 85 0.14 0.13 21.84
C TYR A 85 0.89 -1.18 21.64
N ASP A 86 0.34 -2.28 22.18
CA ASP A 86 0.82 -3.62 21.87
C ASP A 86 0.28 -4.05 20.50
N ILE A 87 1.10 -3.89 19.46
CA ILE A 87 0.69 -4.13 18.06
C ILE A 87 0.36 -5.60 17.79
N ARG A 88 0.71 -6.53 18.69
CA ARG A 88 0.37 -7.95 18.56
C ARG A 88 -1.12 -8.21 18.75
N LYS A 89 -1.85 -7.26 19.37
CA LYS A 89 -3.31 -7.28 19.54
C LYS A 89 -4.07 -6.64 18.38
N TYR A 90 -3.35 -6.27 17.32
CA TYR A 90 -3.93 -5.60 16.17
C TYR A 90 -3.73 -6.46 14.93
N ARG A 91 -4.82 -6.64 14.19
CA ARG A 91 -4.75 -7.14 12.82
C ARG A 91 -4.23 -6.02 11.92
N LYS A 92 -3.14 -6.31 11.22
CA LYS A 92 -2.52 -5.38 10.26
C LYS A 92 -3.04 -5.65 8.86
N GLU A 93 -3.59 -4.63 8.23
CA GLU A 93 -4.02 -4.66 6.84
C GLU A 93 -3.37 -3.49 6.10
N SER A 94 -3.07 -3.65 4.81
CA SER A 94 -2.53 -2.55 4.02
C SER A 94 -3.14 -2.56 2.62
N ASP A 95 -3.63 -1.41 2.21
CA ASP A 95 -4.23 -1.23 0.88
C ASP A 95 -3.96 0.18 0.36
N LEU A 96 -4.32 0.43 -0.89
CA LEU A 96 -4.27 1.75 -1.50
C LEU A 96 -5.55 2.52 -1.15
N PHE A 97 -5.39 3.73 -0.61
CA PHE A 97 -6.51 4.61 -0.28
C PHE A 97 -6.41 5.93 -1.03
N THR A 98 -7.57 6.47 -1.39
CA THR A 98 -7.68 7.87 -1.82
C THR A 98 -7.68 8.74 -0.57
N ILE A 99 -6.72 9.66 -0.49
CA ILE A 99 -6.52 10.54 0.66
C ILE A 99 -6.81 11.97 0.24
N THR A 100 -7.77 12.57 0.92
CA THR A 100 -8.11 13.99 0.84
C THR A 100 -7.76 14.67 2.16
N ALA A 101 -7.95 15.99 2.19
CA ALA A 101 -7.82 16.77 3.40
C ALA A 101 -9.00 17.71 3.56
N TYR A 102 -9.43 17.89 4.81
CA TYR A 102 -10.46 18.83 5.21
C TYR A 102 -10.00 19.68 6.39
N ASN A 103 -10.77 20.70 6.73
CA ASN A 103 -10.59 21.54 7.91
C ASN A 103 -11.93 21.72 8.63
N LEU A 104 -11.90 22.32 9.82
CA LEU A 104 -13.10 22.59 10.61
C LEU A 104 -13.86 23.85 10.17
N ASP A 105 -13.71 24.30 8.92
CA ASP A 105 -14.47 25.48 8.47
C ASP A 105 -15.93 25.13 8.18
N ARG A 106 -16.77 26.17 8.13
CA ARG A 106 -18.19 26.04 7.78
C ARG A 106 -18.41 25.38 6.43
N ILE A 107 -17.51 25.57 5.46
CA ILE A 107 -17.66 24.99 4.12
C ILE A 107 -17.53 23.46 4.19
N SER A 108 -16.59 22.96 4.98
CA SER A 108 -16.33 21.53 5.11
C SER A 108 -17.27 20.84 6.11
N THR A 109 -17.62 21.52 7.20
CA THR A 109 -18.37 20.91 8.32
C THR A 109 -19.80 21.42 8.47
N GLY A 110 -20.17 22.50 7.78
CA GLY A 110 -21.46 23.17 7.95
C GLY A 110 -21.61 24.00 9.23
N LYS A 111 -20.57 24.07 10.09
CA LYS A 111 -20.65 24.63 11.45
C LYS A 111 -19.61 25.74 11.67
N ASP A 112 -19.96 26.71 12.51
CA ASP A 112 -19.07 27.76 13.01
C ASP A 112 -18.65 27.52 14.47
N PRO A 113 -17.54 28.15 14.92
CA PRO A 113 -17.19 28.18 16.34
C PRO A 113 -18.36 28.75 17.17
N GLY A 114 -18.93 27.91 18.04
CA GLY A 114 -20.10 28.25 18.85
C GLY A 114 -21.35 27.43 18.52
N ASP A 115 -21.38 26.78 17.36
CA ASP A 115 -22.48 25.88 17.00
C ASP A 115 -22.43 24.58 17.84
N PRO A 116 -23.59 23.99 18.18
CA PRO A 116 -23.66 22.69 18.82
C PRO A 116 -22.91 21.63 17.99
N GLY A 117 -21.94 20.97 18.61
CA GLY A 117 -21.14 19.94 17.97
C GLY A 117 -20.10 20.45 16.97
N PHE A 118 -19.68 21.72 17.05
CA PHE A 118 -18.50 22.20 16.35
C PHE A 118 -17.24 21.46 16.83
N GLY A 119 -16.49 20.87 15.89
CA GLY A 119 -15.26 20.14 16.19
C GLY A 119 -15.44 18.82 16.95
N ILE A 120 -16.68 18.31 17.07
CA ILE A 120 -16.96 17.00 17.65
C ILE A 120 -16.96 15.97 16.52
N THR A 121 -16.17 14.92 16.66
CA THR A 121 -16.08 13.81 15.71
C THR A 121 -17.22 12.80 15.91
N ALA A 122 -17.38 11.88 14.96
CA ALA A 122 -18.36 10.79 15.06
C ALA A 122 -18.22 9.92 16.34
N THR A 123 -17.00 9.76 16.86
CA THR A 123 -16.75 9.04 18.12
C THR A 123 -17.03 9.88 19.38
N GLY A 124 -17.40 11.15 19.22
CA GLY A 124 -17.67 12.07 20.33
C GLY A 124 -16.43 12.74 20.91
N THR A 125 -15.25 12.54 20.32
CA THR A 125 -14.02 13.23 20.75
C THR A 125 -13.88 14.58 20.03
N PHE A 126 -13.04 15.45 20.58
CA PHE A 126 -12.69 16.70 19.89
C PHE A 126 -11.66 16.41 18.79
N ALA A 127 -11.97 16.88 17.58
CA ALA A 127 -11.13 16.74 16.41
C ALA A 127 -9.78 17.44 16.62
N LYS A 128 -8.67 16.69 16.46
CA LYS A 128 -7.31 17.19 16.66
C LYS A 128 -6.50 17.07 15.37
N THR A 129 -6.00 18.21 14.90
CA THR A 129 -5.12 18.25 13.72
C THR A 129 -3.91 17.34 13.92
N GLY A 130 -3.56 16.55 12.90
CA GLY A 130 -2.41 15.65 12.94
C GLY A 130 -2.66 14.32 13.68
N ARG A 131 -3.85 14.14 14.28
CA ARG A 131 -4.28 12.89 14.91
C ARG A 131 -5.55 12.34 14.25
N THR A 132 -6.61 13.14 14.26
CA THR A 132 -7.94 12.75 13.81
C THR A 132 -7.99 12.60 12.29
N VAL A 133 -8.67 11.55 11.84
CA VAL A 133 -8.96 11.31 10.42
C VAL A 133 -10.40 10.79 10.27
N ALA A 134 -11.06 11.18 9.19
CA ALA A 134 -12.37 10.68 8.83
C ALA A 134 -12.26 9.48 7.89
N VAL A 135 -13.00 8.41 8.19
CA VAL A 135 -12.97 7.14 7.46
C VAL A 135 -14.39 6.60 7.25
N ASP A 136 -14.49 5.57 6.40
CA ASP A 136 -15.69 4.73 6.33
C ASP A 136 -15.61 3.62 7.40
N PRO A 137 -16.52 3.61 8.41
CA PRO A 137 -16.52 2.61 9.48
C PRO A 137 -16.73 1.17 9.00
N ALA A 138 -17.33 0.99 7.81
CA ALA A 138 -17.53 -0.34 7.23
C ALA A 138 -16.22 -0.98 6.74
N VAL A 139 -15.22 -0.16 6.40
CA VAL A 139 -13.89 -0.62 5.96
C VAL A 139 -12.87 -0.50 7.09
N ILE A 140 -12.89 0.63 7.81
CA ILE A 140 -11.96 0.92 8.90
C ILE A 140 -12.77 1.21 10.16
N PRO A 141 -12.84 0.26 11.11
CA PRO A 141 -13.53 0.48 12.38
C PRO A 141 -12.94 1.66 13.15
N TYR A 142 -13.79 2.37 13.90
CA TYR A 142 -13.35 3.45 14.78
C TYR A 142 -12.30 3.00 15.78
N GLY A 143 -11.39 3.91 16.12
CA GLY A 143 -10.26 3.66 17.02
C GLY A 143 -9.08 2.92 16.38
N SER A 144 -9.22 2.42 15.16
CA SER A 144 -8.08 1.85 14.41
C SER A 144 -6.95 2.87 14.27
N LEU A 145 -5.71 2.40 14.37
CA LEU A 145 -4.53 3.23 14.09
C LEU A 145 -4.20 3.13 12.60
N LEU A 146 -3.90 4.25 11.98
CA LEU A 146 -3.56 4.32 10.56
C LEU A 146 -2.14 4.87 10.42
N PHE A 147 -1.31 4.19 9.65
CA PHE A 147 -0.04 4.73 9.18
C PHE A 147 -0.17 5.03 7.69
N ILE A 148 -0.23 6.31 7.38
CA ILE A 148 -0.34 6.81 6.01
C ILE A 148 1.06 7.16 5.50
N GLU A 149 1.48 6.56 4.40
CA GLU A 149 2.77 6.86 3.78
C GLU A 149 2.87 8.35 3.41
N GLY A 150 3.93 9.01 3.87
CA GLY A 150 4.17 10.44 3.64
C GLY A 150 3.38 11.41 4.54
N VAL A 151 2.47 10.92 5.39
CA VAL A 151 1.66 11.75 6.30
C VAL A 151 1.87 11.37 7.78
N GLY A 152 2.12 10.09 8.04
CA GLY A 152 2.39 9.53 9.37
C GLY A 152 1.18 8.91 10.05
N TRP A 153 1.29 8.71 11.37
CA TRP A 153 0.27 8.08 12.21
C TRP A 153 -0.98 8.92 12.36
N ARG A 154 -2.17 8.31 12.32
CA ARG A 154 -3.49 8.91 12.54
C ARG A 154 -4.41 7.92 13.26
N ILE A 155 -5.55 8.38 13.76
CA ILE A 155 -6.57 7.57 14.44
C ILE A 155 -7.93 7.82 13.80
N ALA A 156 -8.62 6.74 13.45
CA ALA A 156 -9.99 6.78 12.94
C ALA A 156 -10.96 7.22 14.03
N GLU A 157 -11.26 8.51 14.10
CA GLU A 157 -12.14 9.11 15.10
C GLU A 157 -13.39 9.74 14.46
N ASP A 158 -13.39 9.97 13.14
CA ASP A 158 -14.42 10.74 12.46
C ASP A 158 -15.01 10.00 11.24
N THR A 159 -16.14 10.48 10.74
CA THR A 159 -16.73 10.01 9.49
C THR A 159 -17.43 11.13 8.75
N GLY A 160 -17.54 11.00 7.42
CA GLY A 160 -18.23 11.95 6.57
C GLY A 160 -19.13 11.23 5.58
N GLY A 161 -20.26 11.85 5.22
CA GLY A 161 -21.21 11.23 4.28
C GLY A 161 -20.60 10.88 2.92
N ALA A 162 -19.65 11.69 2.46
CA ALA A 162 -18.92 11.51 1.20
C ALA A 162 -17.71 10.57 1.31
N ILE A 163 -17.27 10.21 2.53
CA ILE A 163 -16.09 9.38 2.77
C ILE A 163 -16.55 7.93 2.87
N ARG A 164 -16.50 7.23 1.73
CA ARG A 164 -17.01 5.85 1.57
C ARG A 164 -15.97 4.95 0.92
N GLY A 165 -15.90 3.69 1.35
CA GLY A 165 -14.96 2.70 0.85
C GLY A 165 -13.50 3.02 1.21
N HIS A 166 -12.61 2.93 0.22
CA HIS A 166 -11.17 3.19 0.37
C HIS A 166 -10.83 4.69 0.26
N HIS A 167 -11.57 5.52 1.00
CA HIS A 167 -11.37 6.96 1.06
C HIS A 167 -11.11 7.37 2.51
N ILE A 168 -10.05 8.14 2.71
CA ILE A 168 -9.62 8.70 4.00
C ILE A 168 -9.52 10.22 3.87
N ASP A 169 -10.05 10.97 4.83
CA ASP A 169 -9.99 12.44 4.84
C ASP A 169 -9.24 12.96 6.07
N VAL A 170 -8.10 13.63 5.83
CA VAL A 170 -7.17 14.04 6.88
C VAL A 170 -7.48 15.45 7.37
N LEU A 171 -7.64 15.59 8.69
CA LEU A 171 -7.87 16.89 9.30
C LEU A 171 -6.60 17.75 9.26
N MET A 172 -6.72 18.90 8.60
CA MET A 172 -5.70 19.94 8.47
C MET A 172 -6.09 21.19 9.27
N PRO A 173 -5.11 21.99 9.71
CA PRO A 173 -5.37 23.15 10.56
C PRO A 173 -5.99 24.31 9.80
N SER A 174 -5.86 24.36 8.46
CA SER A 174 -6.39 25.44 7.64
C SER A 174 -6.81 24.95 6.26
N ARG A 175 -7.75 25.66 5.65
CA ARG A 175 -8.20 25.42 4.27
C ARG A 175 -7.05 25.48 3.27
N ARG A 176 -6.12 26.42 3.45
CA ARG A 176 -4.94 26.55 2.60
C ARG A 176 -4.10 25.27 2.61
N ASN A 177 -3.90 24.67 3.78
CA ASN A 177 -3.14 23.43 3.90
C ASN A 177 -3.88 22.26 3.25
N ALA A 178 -5.21 22.19 3.39
CA ALA A 178 -6.02 21.18 2.70
C ALA A 178 -5.92 21.30 1.16
N LEU A 179 -6.02 22.52 0.63
CA LEU A 179 -5.87 22.77 -0.81
C LEU A 179 -4.46 22.44 -1.33
N GLN A 180 -3.43 22.76 -0.55
CA GLN A 180 -2.05 22.42 -0.91
C GLN A 180 -1.77 20.92 -0.80
N PHE A 181 -2.45 20.22 0.12
CA PHE A 181 -2.33 18.78 0.25
C PHE A 181 -2.86 18.07 -1.01
N GLY A 182 -3.98 18.54 -1.55
CA GLY A 182 -4.60 17.99 -2.76
C GLY A 182 -5.18 16.59 -2.55
N VAL A 183 -5.47 15.90 -3.65
CA VAL A 183 -5.91 14.49 -3.62
C VAL A 183 -4.73 13.61 -3.96
N LYS A 184 -4.49 12.59 -3.14
CA LYS A 184 -3.38 11.65 -3.34
C LYS A 184 -3.88 10.22 -3.20
N GLN A 185 -3.27 9.31 -3.94
CA GLN A 185 -3.39 7.88 -3.67
C GLN A 185 -2.12 7.44 -2.94
N CYS A 186 -2.29 6.93 -1.72
CA CYS A 186 -1.19 6.48 -0.90
C CYS A 186 -1.52 5.13 -0.30
N LYS A 187 -0.49 4.31 -0.09
CA LYS A 187 -0.65 3.07 0.66
C LYS A 187 -0.85 3.42 2.13
N VAL A 188 -1.86 2.83 2.73
CA VAL A 188 -2.19 3.01 4.14
C VAL A 188 -2.16 1.67 4.82
N THR A 189 -1.47 1.63 5.95
CA THR A 189 -1.48 0.49 6.85
C THR A 189 -2.45 0.76 7.97
N VAL A 190 -3.45 -0.11 8.12
CA VAL A 190 -4.48 -0.03 9.16
C VAL A 190 -4.18 -1.10 10.21
N TYR A 191 -4.22 -0.70 11.47
CA TYR A 191 -4.10 -1.56 12.63
C TYR A 191 -5.47 -1.61 13.29
N ILE A 192 -6.18 -2.72 13.06
CA ILE A 192 -7.53 -2.95 13.55
C ILE A 192 -7.41 -3.70 14.88
N PRO A 193 -7.95 -3.16 15.99
CA PRO A 193 -7.87 -3.83 17.28
C PRO A 193 -8.67 -5.14 17.26
N ASP A 194 -8.13 -6.20 17.84
CA ASP A 194 -8.85 -7.48 18.00
C ASP A 194 -10.02 -7.34 18.97
N ASN A 195 -9.93 -6.40 19.92
CA ASN A 195 -10.99 -6.08 20.87
C ASN A 195 -11.18 -4.56 21.00
N LEU A 196 -12.45 -4.11 21.03
CA LEU A 196 -12.84 -2.71 21.18
C LEU A 196 -12.40 -2.09 22.52
N THR A 197 -11.95 -2.88 23.49
CA THR A 197 -11.39 -2.35 24.75
C THR A 197 -9.95 -1.85 24.63
N ASP A 198 -9.26 -2.12 23.52
CA ASP A 198 -7.86 -1.75 23.31
C ASP A 198 -7.67 -0.36 22.66
N VAL A 199 -8.74 0.44 22.49
CA VAL A 199 -8.74 1.79 21.85
C VAL A 199 -8.80 2.97 22.80
#